data_AF-A0AAV0PFH7-F1
#
_entry.id   AF-A0AAV0PFH7-F1
#
_cell.length_a   1.000
_cell.length_b   1.000
_cell.length_c   1.000
_cell.angle_alpha   90.00
_cell.angle_beta   90.00
_cell.angle_gamma   90.00
#
_symmetry.space_group_name_H-M   'P 1'
#
loop_
_entity.id
_entity.type
_entity.pdbx_description
1 polymer ?
#
loop_
_entity_poly.entity_id
_entity_poly.type
_entity_poly.pdbx_seq_one_letter_code
_entity_poly.pdbx_strand_id
1 'polypeptide(L)'
;MFFGGVTFFIAVTFPFLPSLAPLIGAVALPLTLAYPCLMWIAMKDCKSGGDVAVWGLNLLLGSLGMALCVLLVVGAVWSLADKGLHANFFKPE
;
A
#
# COMPACT_ATOMS: atom_id res chain seq x y z
N MET A 1 -25.04 7.67 -4.23
CA MET A 1 -25.41 8.04 -2.83
C MET A 1 -24.90 7.06 -1.78
N PHE A 2 -24.95 5.74 -2.01
CA PHE A 2 -24.58 4.73 -1.00
C PHE A 2 -23.11 4.82 -0.53
N PHE A 3 -22.15 4.95 -1.46
CA PHE A 3 -20.73 5.04 -1.10
C PHE A 3 -20.40 6.25 -0.24
N GLY A 4 -20.94 7.43 -0.57
CA GLY A 4 -20.72 8.67 0.19
C GLY A 4 -21.33 8.67 1.59
N GLY A 5 -22.51 8.06 1.75
CA GLY A 5 -23.14 7.92 3.08
C GLY A 5 -22.35 6.99 3.99
N VAL A 6 -21.88 5.86 3.46
CA VAL A 6 -21.08 4.89 4.22
C VAL A 6 -19.71 5.47 4.59
N THR A 7 -19.02 6.16 3.68
CA THR A 7 -17.73 6.79 4.00
C THR A 7 -17.86 7.90 5.03
N PHE A 8 -18.92 8.72 4.97
CA PHE A 8 -19.19 9.75 5.98
C PHE A 8 -19.47 9.14 7.36
N PHE A 9 -20.30 8.11 7.43
CA PHE A 9 -20.62 7.42 8.68
C PHE A 9 -19.37 6.80 9.34
N ILE A 10 -18.52 6.15 8.54
CA ILE A 10 -17.27 5.54 9.03
C ILE A 10 -16.28 6.64 9.48
N ALA A 11 -16.15 7.74 8.72
CA ALA A 11 -15.24 8.84 9.09
C ALA A 11 -15.63 9.53 10.40
N VAL A 12 -16.93 9.71 10.65
CA VAL A 12 -17.44 10.27 11.91
C VAL A 12 -17.28 9.27 13.07
N THR A 13 -17.52 7.97 12.82
CA THR A 13 -17.44 6.93 13.87
C THR A 13 -16.00 6.59 14.25
N PHE A 14 -15.08 6.64 13.30
CA PHE A 14 -13.70 6.20 13.46
C PHE A 14 -12.72 7.30 12.99
N PRO A 15 -12.44 8.31 13.84
CA PRO A 15 -11.61 9.46 13.45
C PRO A 15 -10.12 9.12 13.21
N PHE A 16 -9.72 7.87 13.43
CA PHE A 16 -8.34 7.38 13.24
C PHE A 16 -8.06 6.78 11.86
N LEU A 17 -9.08 6.56 11.02
CA LEU A 17 -8.90 6.04 9.65
C LEU A 17 -7.94 6.86 8.77
N PRO A 18 -7.94 8.20 8.81
CA PRO A 18 -6.99 8.99 8.03
C PRO A 18 -5.53 8.67 8.39
N SER A 19 -5.24 8.30 9.64
CA SER A 19 -3.90 7.88 10.07
C SER A 19 -3.53 6.47 9.57
N LEU A 20 -4.51 5.65 9.19
CA LEU A 20 -4.32 4.30 8.64
C LEU A 20 -4.29 4.30 7.10
N ALA A 21 -4.74 5.39 6.45
CA ALA A 21 -4.71 5.55 5.00
C ALA A 21 -3.32 5.30 4.37
N PRO A 22 -2.18 5.74 4.98
CA PRO A 22 -0.85 5.40 4.49
C PRO A 22 -0.59 3.89 4.48
N LEU A 23 -1.10 3.17 5.48
CA LEU A 23 -0.95 1.71 5.62
C LEU A 23 -1.78 0.97 4.56
N ILE A 24 -3.02 1.41 4.34
CA ILE A 24 -3.90 0.84 3.31
C ILE A 24 -3.33 1.09 1.91
N GLY A 25 -2.83 2.30 1.66
CA GLY A 25 -2.14 2.64 0.42
C GLY A 25 -0.85 1.84 0.23
N ALA A 26 -0.11 1.58 1.32
CA ALA A 26 1.10 0.76 1.28
C ALA A 26 0.82 -0.67 0.79
N VAL A 27 -0.32 -1.28 1.18
CA VAL A 27 -0.68 -2.64 0.73
C VAL A 27 -1.14 -2.68 -0.73
N ALA A 28 -1.76 -1.60 -1.22
CA ALA A 28 -2.21 -1.50 -2.61
C ALA A 28 -1.04 -1.38 -3.62
N LEU A 29 0.09 -0.80 -3.20
CA LEU A 29 1.27 -0.58 -4.05
C LEU A 29 1.95 -1.87 -4.53
N PRO A 30 2.26 -2.86 -3.67
CA PRO A 30 2.72 -4.19 -4.09
C PRO A 30 1.72 -4.89 -5.01
N LEU A 31 0.42 -4.78 -4.69
CA LEU A 31 -0.63 -5.48 -5.42
C LEU A 31 -0.79 -4.97 -6.85
N THR A 32 -0.60 -3.66 -7.06
CA THR A 32 -0.77 -3.01 -8.37
C THR A 32 0.52 -2.90 -9.17
N LEU A 33 1.68 -2.76 -8.50
CA LEU A 33 2.98 -2.60 -9.17
C LEU A 33 3.83 -3.88 -9.14
N ALA A 34 3.99 -4.50 -7.98
CA ALA A 34 4.90 -5.64 -7.82
C ALA A 34 4.29 -6.94 -8.35
N TYR A 35 2.99 -7.17 -8.17
CA TYR A 35 2.31 -8.38 -8.62
C TYR A 35 2.42 -8.61 -10.14
N PRO A 36 2.05 -7.69 -11.04
CA PRO A 36 2.20 -7.91 -12.48
C PRO A 36 3.67 -8.02 -12.90
N CYS A 37 4.60 -7.29 -12.27
CA CYS A 37 6.03 -7.36 -12.60
C CYS A 37 6.65 -8.72 -12.20
N LEU A 38 6.36 -9.20 -10.99
CA LEU A 38 6.86 -10.49 -10.50
C LEU A 38 6.18 -11.66 -11.23
N MET A 39 4.88 -11.54 -11.53
CA MET A 39 4.15 -12.51 -12.33
C MET A 39 4.72 -12.59 -13.75
N TRP A 40 5.05 -11.46 -14.37
CA TRP A 40 5.71 -11.42 -15.67
C TRP A 40 7.09 -12.10 -15.64
N ILE A 41 7.90 -11.83 -14.61
CA ILE A 41 9.21 -12.47 -14.43
C ILE A 41 9.06 -13.98 -14.18
N ALA A 42 8.05 -14.40 -13.42
CA ALA A 42 7.78 -15.81 -13.12
C ALA A 42 7.17 -16.58 -14.30
N MET A 43 6.38 -15.92 -15.16
CA MET A 43 5.79 -16.54 -16.35
C MET A 43 6.78 -16.62 -17.52
N LYS A 44 7.75 -15.70 -17.59
CA LYS A 44 8.79 -15.71 -18.62
C LYS A 44 9.94 -16.60 -18.14
N ASP A 45 9.70 -17.91 -18.12
CA ASP A 45 10.74 -18.93 -17.99
C ASP A 45 11.93 -18.57 -18.92
N CYS A 46 13.15 -18.72 -18.40
CA CYS A 46 14.47 -18.23 -18.88
C CYS A 46 14.89 -18.52 -20.34
N LYS A 47 13.96 -18.69 -21.28
CA LYS A 47 14.19 -19.31 -22.60
C LYS A 47 14.09 -18.37 -23.80
N SER A 48 13.63 -17.13 -23.64
CA SER A 48 13.55 -16.18 -24.77
C SER A 48 14.55 -15.04 -24.61
N GLY A 49 15.80 -15.30 -25.03
CA GLY A 49 16.99 -14.46 -24.86
C GLY A 49 17.01 -13.14 -25.65
N GLY A 50 15.87 -12.52 -25.91
CA GLY A 50 15.76 -11.29 -26.69
C GLY A 50 15.55 -10.00 -25.88
N ASP A 51 15.18 -10.08 -24.60
CA ASP A 51 14.47 -8.98 -23.93
C ASP A 51 15.01 -8.64 -22.53
N VAL A 52 16.35 -8.57 -22.43
CA VAL A 52 17.09 -8.29 -21.17
C VAL A 52 16.73 -6.92 -20.58
N ALA A 53 16.44 -5.93 -21.44
CA ALA A 53 16.10 -4.58 -21.00
C ALA A 53 14.75 -4.54 -20.27
N VAL A 54 13.72 -5.20 -20.82
CA VAL A 54 12.38 -5.27 -20.21
C VAL A 54 12.39 -6.14 -18.95
N TRP A 55 13.23 -7.18 -18.92
CA TRP A 55 13.43 -8.00 -17.72
C TRP A 55 14.06 -7.18 -16.58
N GLY A 56 15.14 -6.43 -16.87
CA GLY A 56 15.79 -5.56 -15.88
C GLY A 56 14.87 -4.44 -15.38
N LEU A 57 14.07 -3.85 -16.27
CA LEU A 57 13.10 -2.80 -15.90
C LEU A 57 12.01 -3.34 -14.96
N ASN A 58 11.43 -4.51 -15.24
CA ASN A 58 10.43 -5.14 -14.37
C ASN A 58 11.04 -5.59 -13.02
N LEU A 59 12.29 -6.06 -13.01
CA LEU A 59 13.00 -6.41 -11.77
C LEU A 59 13.22 -5.16 -10.92
N LEU A 60 13.68 -4.06 -11.53
CA LEU A 60 13.88 -2.78 -10.85
C LEU A 60 12.55 -2.23 -10.31
N LEU A 61 11.50 -2.18 -11.13
CA LEU A 61 10.17 -1.73 -10.72
C LEU A 61 9.58 -2.58 -9.59
N GLY A 62 9.73 -3.90 -9.68
CA GLY A 62 9.30 -4.82 -8.62
C GLY A 62 10.06 -4.58 -7.32
N SER A 63 11.39 -4.48 -7.37
CA SER A 63 12.22 -4.20 -6.19
C SER A 63 11.94 -2.83 -5.57
N LEU A 64 11.73 -1.80 -6.40
CA LEU A 64 11.36 -0.46 -5.97
C LEU A 64 9.98 -0.46 -5.32
N GLY A 65 9.00 -1.17 -5.90
CA GLY A 65 7.66 -1.32 -5.34
C GLY A 65 7.67 -1.99 -3.96
N MET A 66 8.48 -3.03 -3.77
CA MET A 66 8.66 -3.69 -2.48
C MET A 66 9.35 -2.78 -1.46
N ALA A 67 10.41 -2.07 -1.86
CA ALA A 67 11.12 -1.13 -0.99
C ALA A 67 10.21 0.02 -0.54
N LEU A 68 9.41 0.59 -1.46
CA LEU A 68 8.42 1.62 -1.15
C LEU A 68 7.37 1.10 -0.17
N CYS A 69 6.90 -0.14 -0.34
CA CYS A 69 5.96 -0.76 0.61
C CYS A 69 6.55 -0.86 2.02
N VAL A 70 7.80 -1.31 2.15
CA VAL A 70 8.49 -1.38 3.46
C VAL A 70 8.64 0.03 4.05
N LEU A 71 9.08 1.01 3.27
CA LEU A 71 9.21 2.40 3.72
C LEU A 71 7.89 2.97 4.22
N LEU A 72 6.78 2.70 3.51
CA LEU A 72 5.46 3.18 3.88
C LEU A 72 4.93 2.49 5.14
N VAL A 73 5.17 1.18 5.31
CA VAL A 73 4.83 0.49 6.56
C VAL A 73 5.60 1.08 7.74
N VAL A 74 6.92 1.27 7.59
CA VAL A 74 7.76 1.88 8.63
C VAL A 74 7.28 3.31 8.93
N GLY A 75 7.05 4.13 7.90
CA GLY A 75 6.57 5.50 8.06
C GLY A 75 5.18 5.58 8.70
N ALA A 76 4.28 4.66 8.35
CA ALA A 76 2.96 4.56 8.98
C ALA A 76 3.07 4.16 10.44
N VAL A 77 3.87 3.14 10.78
CA VAL A 77 4.12 2.72 12.17
C VAL A 77 4.77 3.85 12.97
N TRP A 78 5.73 4.55 12.38
CA TRP A 78 6.43 5.65 13.04
C TRP A 78 5.51 6.86 13.25
N SER A 79 4.68 7.21 12.25
CA SER A 79 3.63 8.22 12.41
C SER A 79 2.59 7.82 13.46
N LEU A 80 2.29 6.53 13.58
CA LEU A 80 1.35 6.03 14.59
C LEU A 80 1.95 6.09 16.00
N ALA A 81 3.25 5.81 16.12
CA ALA A 81 4.00 5.90 17.36
C ALA A 81 4.18 7.36 17.83
N ASP A 82 4.48 8.28 16.91
CA ASP A 82 4.75 9.69 17.23
C ASP A 82 3.45 10.47 17.51
N LYS A 83 2.41 10.27 16.69
CA LYS A 83 1.12 10.96 16.87
C LYS A 83 0.21 10.28 17.89
N GLY A 84 0.51 9.04 18.27
CA GLY A 84 -0.36 8.17 19.05
C GLY A 84 -1.63 7.79 18.28
N LEU A 85 -2.14 6.58 18.49
CA LEU A 85 -3.49 6.24 18.04
C LEU A 85 -4.47 6.98 18.94
N HIS A 86 -4.86 8.20 18.57
CA HIS A 86 -5.89 8.97 19.26
C HIS A 86 -7.27 8.37 18.95
N ALA A 87 -7.47 7.14 19.42
CA ALA A 87 -8.73 6.43 19.38
C ALA A 87 -9.69 7.13 20.35
N ASN A 88 -10.21 8.30 19.97
CA ASN A 88 -11.38 8.90 20.60
C ASN A 88 -12.59 8.03 20.22
N PHE A 89 -12.65 6.86 20.82
CA PHE A 89 -13.76 5.93 20.75
C PHE A 89 -14.84 6.49 21.66
N PHE A 90 -15.57 7.50 21.19
CA PHE A 90 -16.61 8.24 21.93
C PHE A 90 -16.12 8.91 23.24
N LYS A 91 -16.12 10.24 23.27
CA LYS A 91 -16.33 10.96 24.52
C LYS A 91 -17.83 11.27 24.61
N PRO A 92 -18.63 10.52 25.39
CA PRO A 92 -19.99 10.94 25.69
C PRO A 92 -19.91 12.19 26.58
N GLU A 93 -20.56 13.26 26.14
CA GLU A 93 -21.01 14.35 27.00
C GLU A 93 -22.44 14.08 27.47
#